data_AF-A0A117N228-F1
#
_entry.id   AF-A0A117N228-F1
#
_cell.length_a   1.000
_cell.length_b   1.000
_cell.length_c   1.000
_cell.angle_alpha   90.00
_cell.angle_beta   90.00
_cell.angle_gamma   90.00
#
_symmetry.space_group_name_H-M   'P 1'
#
loop_
_entity.id
_entity.type
_entity.pdbx_description
1 polymer ?
#
loop_
_entity_poly.entity_id
_entity_poly.type
_entity_poly.pdbx_seq_one_letter_code
_entity_poly.pdbx_strand_id
1 'polypeptide(L)'
;MGWLEPNIVQFHDPAHLWHDPAGRTMHLFLRTNTGGTGYAALVKVVEQEGDRLTTTIETMPSGKRALFVPFPGGHLKFFLLYDDKMRLYWLLSSQATDSMVRLAHMPQARYNLPNNERHRLQLHFSRNCIDWCFAGIVAVGQTERHARNYPSMAVDGNDLLVLCRSGDGEGRDPQYTNLITFHRIKEFRNLVY
;
A
#
# COMPACT_ATOMS: atom_id res chain seq x y z
N MET A 1 9.76 -11.06 11.99
CA MET A 1 8.40 -10.64 11.57
C MET A 1 8.08 -9.33 12.27
N GLY A 2 7.59 -8.32 11.56
CA GLY A 2 7.25 -7.02 12.17
C GLY A 2 6.22 -6.25 11.34
N TRP A 3 5.49 -5.33 11.99
CA TRP A 3 4.50 -4.45 11.36
C TRP A 3 4.97 -3.00 11.48
N LEU A 4 4.91 -2.25 10.37
CA LEU A 4 5.45 -0.90 10.31
C LEU A 4 4.53 0.04 9.53
N GLU A 5 4.71 1.34 9.74
CA GLU A 5 4.22 2.42 8.87
C GLU A 5 2.71 2.31 8.54
N PRO A 6 1.83 2.45 9.56
CA PRO A 6 0.39 2.29 9.38
C PRO A 6 -0.19 3.37 8.45
N ASN A 7 -1.14 2.97 7.60
CA ASN A 7 -2.14 3.86 7.02
C ASN A 7 -3.45 3.71 7.80
N ILE A 8 -4.08 4.83 8.13
CA ILE A 8 -5.34 4.87 8.87
C ILE A 8 -6.48 4.92 7.85
N VAL A 9 -7.47 4.06 8.00
CA VAL A 9 -8.61 3.92 7.10
C VAL A 9 -9.91 3.86 7.90
N GLN A 10 -10.96 4.47 7.37
CA GLN A 10 -12.34 4.18 7.79
C GLN A 10 -13.09 3.56 6.61
N PHE A 11 -14.03 2.66 6.91
CA PHE A 11 -14.91 2.07 5.90
C PHE A 11 -16.15 2.94 5.79
N HIS A 12 -16.39 3.52 4.60
CA HIS A 12 -17.44 4.53 4.37
C HIS A 12 -18.71 3.99 3.69
N ASP A 13 -18.71 2.72 3.28
CA ASP A 13 -19.89 2.10 2.67
C ASP A 13 -20.75 1.45 3.77
N PRO A 14 -22.01 1.90 3.99
CA PRO A 14 -22.90 1.29 4.98
C PRO A 14 -23.19 -0.20 4.77
N ALA A 15 -22.99 -0.72 3.56
CA ALA A 15 -23.12 -2.14 3.26
C ALA A 15 -21.87 -2.95 3.67
N HIS A 16 -20.76 -2.29 4.02
CA HIS A 16 -19.53 -2.96 4.42
C HIS A 16 -19.59 -3.47 5.86
N LEU A 17 -19.16 -4.72 6.10
CA LEU A 17 -19.21 -5.36 7.42
C LEU A 17 -18.51 -4.56 8.53
N TRP A 18 -17.44 -3.84 8.17
CA TRP A 18 -16.62 -3.07 9.12
C TRP A 18 -16.94 -1.58 9.14
N HIS A 19 -18.01 -1.16 8.46
CA HIS A 19 -18.48 0.22 8.53
C HIS A 19 -19.05 0.52 9.92
N ASP A 20 -18.63 1.66 10.46
CA ASP A 20 -19.14 2.18 11.72
C ASP A 20 -19.83 3.53 11.46
N PRO A 21 -21.17 3.60 11.57
CA PRO A 21 -21.92 4.83 11.31
C PRO A 21 -21.58 5.96 12.31
N ALA A 22 -21.02 5.63 13.48
CA ALA A 22 -20.60 6.64 14.45
C ALA A 22 -19.24 7.26 14.11
N GLY A 23 -18.51 6.70 13.14
CA GLY A 23 -17.17 7.18 12.74
C GLY A 23 -16.09 7.00 13.82
N ARG A 24 -16.33 6.15 14.82
CA ARG A 24 -15.41 5.92 15.95
C ARG A 24 -14.45 4.74 15.72
N THR A 25 -14.69 3.97 14.67
CA THR A 25 -13.85 2.85 14.27
C THR A 25 -12.91 3.28 13.14
N MET A 26 -11.64 2.95 13.33
CA MET A 26 -10.59 3.07 12.32
C MET A 26 -9.86 1.74 12.17
N HIS A 27 -9.18 1.58 11.05
CA HIS A 27 -8.37 0.41 10.76
C HIS A 27 -6.97 0.85 10.37
N LEU A 28 -5.99 0.25 11.02
CA LEU A 28 -4.59 0.41 10.67
C LEU A 28 -4.21 -0.71 9.71
N PHE A 29 -3.84 -0.33 8.48
CA PHE A 29 -3.18 -1.21 7.53
C PHE A 29 -1.67 -1.00 7.66
N LEU A 30 -0.96 -2.02 8.10
CA LEU A 30 0.49 -1.92 8.35
C LEU A 30 1.25 -2.80 7.36
N ARG A 31 2.38 -2.29 6.86
CA ARG A 31 3.25 -3.13 6.04
C ARG A 31 3.85 -4.26 6.87
N THR A 32 4.06 -5.40 6.24
CA THR A 32 4.55 -6.60 6.91
C THR A 32 5.95 -6.98 6.46
N ASN A 33 6.84 -7.22 7.42
CA ASN A 33 8.14 -7.83 7.13
C ASN A 33 8.06 -9.33 7.46
N THR A 34 7.37 -10.09 6.61
CA THR A 34 7.11 -11.54 6.79
C THR A 34 8.05 -12.45 5.99
N GLY A 35 8.89 -11.87 5.12
CA GLY A 35 9.69 -12.61 4.15
C GLY A 35 8.95 -12.96 2.86
N GLY A 36 7.63 -12.79 2.83
CA GLY A 36 6.79 -12.93 1.63
C GLY A 36 6.33 -11.58 1.07
N THR A 37 5.39 -11.65 0.12
CA THR A 37 4.74 -10.49 -0.52
C THR A 37 3.21 -10.59 -0.40
N GLY A 38 2.52 -9.48 -0.63
CA GLY A 38 1.06 -9.51 -0.85
C GLY A 38 0.19 -9.54 0.41
N TYR A 39 0.74 -9.23 1.58
CA TYR A 39 -0.04 -9.15 2.83
C TYR A 39 0.23 -7.87 3.60
N ALA A 40 -0.83 -7.27 4.14
CA ALA A 40 -0.76 -6.23 5.16
C ALA A 40 -1.29 -6.79 6.49
N ALA A 41 -0.78 -6.28 7.61
CA ALA A 41 -1.39 -6.53 8.91
C ALA A 41 -2.56 -5.57 9.10
N LEU A 42 -3.60 -6.03 9.76
CA LEU A 42 -4.82 -5.28 10.01
C LEU A 42 -5.08 -5.20 11.52
N VAL A 43 -5.24 -3.99 12.03
CA VAL A 43 -5.62 -3.73 13.42
C VAL A 43 -6.82 -2.80 13.43
N LYS A 44 -7.89 -3.22 14.10
CA LYS A 44 -9.06 -2.37 14.39
C LYS A 44 -8.74 -1.49 15.58
N VAL A 45 -9.06 -0.21 15.48
CA VAL A 45 -8.99 0.77 16.55
C VAL A 45 -10.38 1.33 16.76
N VAL A 46 -10.88 1.28 18.00
CA VAL A 46 -12.19 1.85 18.37
C VAL A 46 -11.96 2.92 19.41
N GLU A 47 -12.43 4.12 19.11
CA GLU A 47 -12.55 5.24 20.04
C GLU A 47 -13.74 5.02 20.98
N GLN A 48 -13.44 4.89 22.27
CA GLN A 48 -14.41 4.72 23.34
C GLN A 48 -14.84 6.08 23.90
N GLU A 49 -15.87 6.09 24.74
CA GLU A 49 -16.20 7.27 25.55
C GLU A 49 -15.00 7.69 26.41
N GLY A 50 -14.73 9.00 26.47
CA GLY A 50 -13.58 9.56 27.18
C GLY A 50 -12.25 9.46 26.42
N ASP A 51 -12.28 9.55 25.09
CA ASP A 51 -11.12 9.65 24.18
C ASP A 51 -10.10 8.49 24.28
N ARG A 52 -10.54 7.33 24.80
CA ARG A 52 -9.69 6.16 24.94
C ARG A 52 -9.73 5.31 23.68
N LEU A 53 -8.57 5.07 23.07
CA LEU A 53 -8.42 4.17 21.93
C LEU A 53 -8.20 2.73 22.39
N THR A 54 -8.94 1.78 21.80
CA THR A 54 -8.81 0.34 22.06
C THR A 54 -8.49 -0.40 20.77
N THR A 55 -7.47 -1.26 20.81
CA THR A 55 -7.05 -2.03 19.63
C THR A 55 -7.53 -3.47 19.72
N THR A 56 -8.13 -3.98 18.65
CA THR A 56 -8.54 -5.38 18.53
C THR A 56 -8.22 -5.92 17.13
N ILE A 57 -8.25 -7.24 16.96
CA ILE A 57 -8.23 -7.86 15.62
C ILE A 57 -9.63 -7.75 15.03
N GLU A 58 -9.75 -7.69 13.71
CA GLU A 58 -11.07 -7.66 13.05
C GLU A 58 -11.58 -9.07 12.76
N THR A 59 -12.88 -9.21 12.48
CA THR A 59 -13.53 -10.48 12.17
C THR A 59 -14.00 -10.50 10.71
N MET A 60 -13.64 -11.56 9.98
CA MET A 60 -14.05 -11.81 8.60
C MET A 60 -15.49 -12.33 8.52
N PRO A 61 -16.15 -12.30 7.33
CA PRO A 61 -17.48 -12.90 7.15
C PRO A 61 -17.58 -14.37 7.56
N SER A 62 -16.47 -15.11 7.53
CA SER A 62 -16.39 -16.50 8.01
C SER A 62 -16.41 -16.65 9.53
N GLY A 63 -16.42 -15.56 10.30
CA GLY A 63 -16.26 -15.56 11.75
C GLY A 63 -14.81 -15.69 12.23
N LYS A 64 -13.84 -15.90 11.33
CA LYS A 64 -12.42 -15.98 11.68
C LYS A 64 -11.80 -14.62 11.92
N ARG A 65 -10.79 -14.56 12.80
CA ARG A 65 -10.02 -13.35 13.10
C ARG A 65 -9.04 -13.05 11.95
N ALA A 66 -8.98 -11.79 11.52
CA ALA A 66 -8.10 -11.35 10.44
C ALA A 66 -6.97 -10.47 10.96
N LEU A 67 -5.84 -11.10 11.24
CA LEU A 67 -4.60 -10.40 11.56
C LEU A 67 -3.86 -9.90 10.30
N PHE A 68 -4.00 -10.65 9.22
CA PHE A 68 -3.42 -10.34 7.92
C PHE A 68 -4.50 -10.41 6.85
N VAL A 69 -4.41 -9.52 5.87
CA VAL A 69 -5.28 -9.48 4.70
C VAL A 69 -4.46 -9.47 3.42
N PRO A 70 -4.96 -10.08 2.32
CA PRO A 70 -4.37 -9.90 1.00
C PRO A 70 -4.27 -8.41 0.66
N PHE A 71 -3.09 -7.96 0.26
CA PHE A 71 -2.82 -6.55 0.06
C PHE A 71 -1.68 -6.36 -0.96
N PRO A 72 -1.97 -5.89 -2.18
CA PRO A 72 -0.96 -5.71 -3.23
C PRO A 72 0.21 -4.83 -2.74
N GLY A 73 1.42 -5.39 -2.73
CA GLY A 73 2.61 -4.67 -2.28
C GLY A 73 2.72 -4.46 -0.76
N GLY A 74 1.85 -5.06 0.07
CA GLY A 74 1.80 -4.85 1.53
C GLY A 74 3.05 -5.24 2.33
N HIS A 75 4.05 -5.82 1.69
CA HIS A 75 5.34 -6.18 2.30
C HIS A 75 6.34 -5.02 2.31
N LEU A 76 6.12 -4.00 1.48
CA LEU A 76 6.87 -2.75 1.42
C LEU A 76 5.98 -1.58 1.80
N LYS A 77 6.55 -0.37 1.89
CA LYS A 77 5.75 0.81 2.21
C LYS A 77 4.77 1.09 1.08
N PHE A 78 3.52 1.33 1.46
CA PHE A 78 2.42 1.70 0.59
C PHE A 78 1.72 2.96 1.11
N PHE A 79 0.86 3.51 0.28
CA PHE A 79 0.03 4.67 0.62
C PHE A 79 -1.42 4.40 0.21
N LEU A 80 -2.36 4.70 1.11
CA LEU A 80 -3.79 4.66 0.86
C LEU A 80 -4.35 6.07 0.76
N LEU A 81 -5.26 6.28 -0.18
CA LEU A 81 -5.99 7.54 -0.35
C LEU A 81 -7.45 7.22 -0.62
N TYR A 82 -8.37 7.85 0.12
CA TYR A 82 -9.79 7.79 -0.18
C TYR A 82 -10.16 8.93 -1.14
N ASP A 83 -10.89 8.61 -2.21
CA ASP A 83 -11.44 9.56 -3.17
C ASP A 83 -12.93 9.75 -2.91
N ASP A 84 -13.28 10.84 -2.23
CA ASP A 84 -14.66 11.15 -1.85
C ASP A 84 -15.61 11.26 -3.06
N LYS A 85 -15.10 11.68 -4.23
CA LYS A 85 -15.92 11.90 -5.43
C LYS A 85 -16.43 10.59 -6.02
N MET A 86 -15.57 9.57 -6.09
CA MET A 86 -15.93 8.24 -6.60
C MET A 86 -16.31 7.27 -5.48
N ARG A 87 -16.07 7.65 -4.23
CA ARG A 87 -16.17 6.79 -3.03
C ARG A 87 -15.32 5.53 -3.15
N LEU A 88 -14.09 5.69 -3.62
CA LEU A 88 -13.12 4.61 -3.85
C LEU A 88 -11.86 4.82 -3.01
N TYR A 89 -11.20 3.71 -2.67
CA TYR A 89 -9.85 3.70 -2.12
C TYR A 89 -8.84 3.50 -3.25
N TRP A 90 -7.79 4.30 -3.25
CA TRP A 90 -6.63 4.17 -4.11
C TRP A 90 -5.46 3.63 -3.30
N LEU A 91 -4.74 2.66 -3.86
CA LEU A 91 -3.56 2.05 -3.25
C LEU A 91 -2.37 2.20 -4.17
N LEU A 92 -1.33 2.86 -3.66
CA LEU A 92 -0.06 3.03 -4.32
C LEU A 92 1.00 2.18 -3.59
N SER A 93 1.59 1.21 -4.28
CA SER A 93 2.49 0.23 -3.66
C SER A 93 3.56 -0.28 -4.64
N SER A 94 4.56 -0.99 -4.12
CA SER A 94 5.56 -1.67 -4.96
C SER A 94 5.00 -2.97 -5.55
N GLN A 95 5.28 -3.18 -6.84
CA GLN A 95 4.98 -4.44 -7.52
C GLN A 95 6.18 -5.40 -7.37
N ALA A 96 5.93 -6.58 -6.80
CA ALA A 96 6.88 -7.69 -6.83
C ALA A 96 6.62 -8.56 -8.07
N THR A 97 7.69 -9.07 -8.68
CA THR A 97 7.66 -9.87 -9.91
C THR A 97 8.34 -11.22 -9.75
N ASP A 98 9.29 -11.34 -8.83
CA ASP A 98 10.12 -12.53 -8.68
C ASP A 98 10.47 -12.87 -7.22
N SER A 99 9.58 -12.60 -6.27
CA SER A 99 9.85 -12.75 -4.82
C SER A 99 10.17 -14.16 -4.33
N MET A 100 10.09 -15.17 -5.21
CA MET A 100 10.47 -16.56 -4.97
C MET A 100 11.74 -16.98 -5.73
N VAL A 101 12.46 -16.03 -6.32
CA VAL A 101 13.71 -16.29 -7.05
C VAL A 101 14.73 -16.94 -6.12
N ARG A 102 15.48 -17.92 -6.65
CA ARG A 102 16.61 -18.51 -5.93
C ARG A 102 17.65 -17.41 -5.68
N LEU A 103 18.25 -17.38 -4.50
CA LEU A 103 19.26 -16.36 -4.16
C LEU A 103 20.41 -16.30 -5.17
N ALA A 104 20.82 -17.44 -5.74
CA ALA A 104 21.85 -17.52 -6.78
C ALA A 104 21.46 -16.88 -8.13
N HIS A 105 20.16 -16.65 -8.37
CA HIS A 105 19.64 -15.99 -9.58
C HIS A 105 19.07 -14.59 -9.29
N MET A 106 19.16 -14.12 -8.04
CA MET A 106 18.70 -12.80 -7.66
C MET A 106 19.68 -11.74 -8.18
N PRO A 107 19.20 -10.61 -8.76
CA PRO A 107 20.08 -9.52 -9.17
C PRO A 107 20.95 -9.06 -8.00
N GLN A 108 22.26 -8.88 -8.23
CA GLN A 108 23.20 -8.46 -7.17
C GLN A 108 22.81 -7.12 -6.50
N ALA A 109 22.11 -6.26 -7.23
CA ALA A 109 21.63 -4.99 -6.73
C ALA A 109 20.37 -5.09 -5.84
N ARG A 110 19.65 -6.22 -5.84
CA ARG A 110 18.45 -6.41 -5.01
C ARG A 110 18.83 -6.33 -3.53
N TYR A 111 18.10 -5.53 -2.76
CA TYR A 111 18.38 -5.33 -1.35
C TYR A 111 17.90 -6.50 -0.50
N ASN A 112 18.81 -7.16 0.23
CA ASN A 112 18.50 -8.21 1.21
C ASN A 112 17.78 -9.44 0.62
N LEU A 113 16.46 -9.55 0.76
CA LEU A 113 15.67 -10.74 0.37
C LEU A 113 14.94 -10.52 -0.97
N PRO A 114 14.60 -11.60 -1.70
CA PRO A 114 13.84 -11.54 -2.95
C PRO A 114 12.59 -10.66 -2.91
N ASN A 115 11.84 -10.67 -1.81
CA ASN A 115 10.64 -9.86 -1.67
C ASN A 115 10.90 -8.34 -1.60
N ASN A 116 12.13 -7.85 -1.61
CA ASN A 116 12.45 -6.42 -1.54
C ASN A 116 12.62 -5.75 -2.92
N GLU A 117 11.86 -6.19 -3.93
CA GLU A 117 11.80 -5.52 -5.23
C GLU A 117 11.17 -4.14 -5.08
N ARG A 118 11.84 -3.10 -5.58
CA ARG A 118 11.43 -1.72 -5.32
C ARG A 118 11.34 -0.86 -6.56
N HIS A 119 11.77 -1.34 -7.72
CA HIS A 119 11.90 -0.53 -8.92
C HIS A 119 10.59 -0.41 -9.73
N ARG A 120 9.47 -0.92 -9.22
CA ARG A 120 8.18 -0.89 -9.91
C ARG A 120 7.09 -0.35 -8.98
N LEU A 121 6.45 0.74 -9.38
CA LEU A 121 5.36 1.38 -8.64
C LEU A 121 4.03 1.15 -9.36
N GLN A 122 3.05 0.60 -8.65
CA GLN A 122 1.74 0.23 -9.19
C GLN A 122 0.60 0.93 -8.46
N LEU A 123 -0.48 1.18 -9.18
CA LEU A 123 -1.71 1.77 -8.67
C LEU A 123 -2.84 0.73 -8.72
N HIS A 124 -3.61 0.66 -7.65
CA HIS A 124 -4.86 -0.10 -7.55
C HIS A 124 -5.99 0.79 -7.07
N PHE A 125 -7.22 0.36 -7.34
CA PHE A 125 -8.42 0.93 -6.74
C PHE A 125 -9.27 -0.16 -6.07
N SER A 126 -10.11 0.23 -5.12
CA SER A 126 -11.04 -0.66 -4.44
C SER A 126 -12.29 0.09 -3.98
N ARG A 127 -13.46 -0.56 -4.04
CA ARG A 127 -14.70 -0.02 -3.45
C ARG A 127 -14.79 -0.27 -1.95
N ASN A 128 -14.13 -1.31 -1.46
CA ASN A 128 -14.27 -1.78 -0.08
C ASN A 128 -12.94 -1.83 0.68
N CYS A 129 -11.83 -1.34 0.12
CA CYS A 129 -10.49 -1.36 0.73
C CYS A 129 -9.93 -2.77 1.04
N ILE A 130 -10.54 -3.83 0.52
CA ILE A 130 -10.14 -5.23 0.72
C ILE A 130 -9.86 -5.91 -0.62
N ASP A 131 -10.80 -5.77 -1.55
CA ASP A 131 -10.71 -6.33 -2.90
C ASP A 131 -10.15 -5.28 -3.86
N TRP A 132 -8.93 -5.51 -4.34
CA TRP A 132 -8.16 -4.54 -5.11
C TRP A 132 -8.15 -4.87 -6.61
N CYS A 133 -8.50 -3.89 -7.44
CA CYS A 133 -8.41 -3.93 -8.89
C CYS A 133 -7.13 -3.20 -9.36
N PHE A 134 -6.41 -3.77 -10.31
CA PHE A 134 -5.20 -3.16 -10.87
C PHE A 134 -5.57 -2.01 -11.83
N ALA A 135 -5.07 -0.79 -11.55
CA ALA A 135 -5.27 0.36 -12.42
C ALA A 135 -4.14 0.56 -13.42
N GLY A 136 -2.89 0.26 -13.03
CA GLY A 136 -1.74 0.44 -13.92
C GLY A 136 -0.40 0.54 -13.20
N ILE A 137 0.67 0.61 -14.00
CA ILE A 137 2.03 0.90 -13.52
C ILE A 137 2.25 2.41 -13.60
N VAL A 138 2.60 3.02 -12.47
CA VAL A 138 2.87 4.46 -12.37
C VAL A 138 4.28 4.77 -12.85
N ALA A 139 5.26 3.97 -12.43
CA ALA A 139 6.65 4.16 -12.79
C ALA A 139 7.44 2.86 -12.74
N VAL A 140 8.39 2.69 -13.67
CA VAL A 140 9.37 1.60 -13.69
C VAL A 140 10.77 2.20 -13.70
N GLY A 141 11.63 1.71 -12.82
CA GLY A 141 13.06 1.98 -12.82
C GLY A 141 13.79 1.06 -13.81
N GLN A 142 14.88 1.56 -14.39
CA GLN A 142 15.68 0.79 -15.36
C GLN A 142 16.36 -0.43 -14.71
N THR A 143 16.73 -0.31 -13.44
CA THR A 143 17.38 -1.37 -12.64
C THR A 143 16.88 -1.31 -11.21
N GLU A 144 17.26 -2.27 -10.36
CA GLU A 144 16.93 -2.25 -8.93
C GLU A 144 17.37 -0.96 -8.23
N ARG A 145 18.53 -0.41 -8.61
CA ARG A 145 19.03 0.85 -8.03
C ARG A 145 18.10 2.02 -8.34
N HIS A 146 17.36 1.96 -9.43
CA HIS A 146 16.32 2.93 -9.79
C HIS A 146 15.01 2.66 -9.04
N ALA A 147 15.10 2.48 -7.72
CA ALA A 147 13.96 2.17 -6.87
C ALA A 147 12.88 3.27 -6.91
N ARG A 148 11.66 2.89 -6.55
CA ARG A 148 10.44 3.71 -6.41
C ARG A 148 9.80 3.38 -5.06
N ASN A 149 10.36 3.95 -4.01
CA ASN A 149 10.05 3.68 -2.61
C ASN A 149 9.13 4.73 -1.98
N TYR A 150 8.49 4.32 -0.89
CA TYR A 150 7.84 5.21 0.07
C TYR A 150 6.94 6.24 -0.64
N PRO A 151 6.02 5.76 -1.50
CA PRO A 151 5.21 6.66 -2.28
C PRO A 151 4.24 7.43 -1.35
N SER A 152 3.83 8.60 -1.81
CA SER A 152 2.66 9.32 -1.33
C SER A 152 1.88 9.86 -2.52
N MET A 153 0.58 10.09 -2.32
CA MET A 153 -0.27 10.66 -3.35
C MET A 153 -1.27 11.66 -2.81
N ALA A 154 -1.71 12.57 -3.68
CA ALA A 154 -2.74 13.56 -3.41
C ALA A 154 -3.56 13.82 -4.68
N VAL A 155 -4.85 14.11 -4.52
CA VAL A 155 -5.73 14.47 -5.64
C VAL A 155 -5.57 15.96 -5.96
N ASP A 156 -5.42 16.27 -7.25
CA ASP A 156 -5.33 17.63 -7.81
C ASP A 156 -6.38 17.76 -8.92
N GLY A 157 -7.60 18.17 -8.55
CA GLY A 157 -8.74 18.20 -9.45
C GLY A 157 -9.09 16.82 -10.02
N ASN A 158 -8.87 16.64 -11.32
CA ASN A 158 -9.08 15.37 -12.01
C ASN A 158 -7.83 14.48 -12.06
N ASP A 159 -6.68 14.99 -11.61
CA ASP A 159 -5.41 14.30 -11.68
C ASP A 159 -5.02 13.74 -10.30
N LEU A 160 -4.17 12.72 -10.31
CA LEU A 160 -3.53 12.18 -9.11
C LEU A 160 -2.04 12.52 -9.15
N LEU A 161 -1.58 13.25 -8.14
CA LEU A 161 -0.18 13.59 -7.93
C LEU A 161 0.49 12.51 -7.10
N VAL A 162 1.70 12.13 -7.49
CA VAL A 162 2.49 11.11 -6.81
C VAL A 162 3.89 11.64 -6.54
N LEU A 163 4.34 11.54 -5.29
CA LEU A 163 5.74 11.72 -4.90
C LEU A 163 6.33 10.40 -4.45
N CYS A 164 7.58 10.15 -4.80
CA CYS A 164 8.21 8.87 -4.53
C CYS A 164 9.72 9.03 -4.28
N ARG A 165 10.20 8.49 -3.15
CA ARG A 165 11.65 8.38 -2.89
C ARG A 165 12.26 7.44 -3.91
N SER A 166 13.21 7.92 -4.68
CA SER A 166 13.68 7.23 -5.88
C SER A 166 15.20 7.17 -5.93
N GLY A 167 15.74 6.13 -6.56
CA GLY A 167 17.17 6.03 -6.79
C GLY A 167 17.53 6.22 -8.27
N ASP A 168 18.84 6.35 -8.49
CA ASP A 168 19.53 6.24 -9.78
C ASP A 168 20.79 5.37 -9.62
N GLY A 169 21.72 5.43 -10.58
CA GLY A 169 23.00 4.70 -10.52
C GLY A 169 23.92 5.10 -9.35
N GLU A 170 23.80 6.33 -8.86
CA GLU A 170 24.65 6.92 -7.82
C GLU A 170 24.10 6.70 -6.40
N GLY A 171 22.84 6.28 -6.29
CA GLY A 171 22.25 5.84 -5.02
C GLY A 171 23.04 4.69 -4.39
N ARG A 172 23.12 4.69 -3.05
CA ARG A 172 23.85 3.65 -2.29
C ARG A 172 23.36 2.25 -2.64
N ASP A 173 22.04 2.07 -2.57
CA ASP A 173 21.33 0.82 -2.89
C ASP A 173 19.82 1.11 -3.07
N PRO A 174 18.99 0.12 -3.46
CA PRO A 174 17.56 0.32 -3.64
C PRO A 174 16.77 0.71 -2.39
N GLN A 175 17.32 0.56 -1.18
CA GLN A 175 16.66 0.95 0.08
C GLN A 175 17.05 2.40 0.46
N TYR A 176 18.31 2.77 0.31
CA TYR A 176 18.87 4.08 0.62
C TYR A 176 19.09 4.91 -0.65
N THR A 177 17.97 5.45 -1.11
CA THR A 177 17.80 6.25 -2.33
C THR A 177 18.26 7.71 -2.18
N ASN A 178 18.54 8.38 -3.31
CA ASN A 178 19.14 9.74 -3.39
C ASN A 178 18.27 10.78 -4.12
N LEU A 179 17.10 10.41 -4.67
CA LEU A 179 16.20 11.30 -5.39
C LEU A 179 14.78 11.32 -4.78
N ILE A 180 14.01 12.32 -5.16
CA ILE A 180 12.55 12.34 -5.07
C ILE A 180 12.02 12.56 -6.48
N THR A 181 11.17 11.66 -6.96
CA THR A 181 10.50 11.82 -8.27
C THR A 181 9.05 12.22 -8.08
N PHE A 182 8.55 12.98 -9.05
CA PHE A 182 7.17 13.43 -9.12
C PHE A 182 6.51 12.84 -10.38
N HIS A 183 5.30 12.31 -10.23
CA HIS A 183 4.50 11.78 -11.31
C HIS A 183 3.09 12.36 -11.24
N ARG A 184 2.48 12.59 -12.39
CA ARG A 184 1.08 13.04 -12.49
C ARG A 184 0.32 12.06 -13.37
N ILE A 185 -0.72 11.46 -12.80
CA ILE A 185 -1.62 10.57 -13.52
C ILE A 185 -2.85 11.40 -13.89
N LYS A 186 -2.97 11.72 -15.17
CA LYS A 186 -4.05 12.57 -15.66
C LYS A 186 -5.37 11.82 -15.66
N GLU A 187 -6.45 12.50 -15.26
CA GLU A 187 -7.81 11.95 -15.31
C GLU A 187 -7.90 10.54 -14.68
N PHE A 188 -7.21 10.32 -13.54
CA PHE A 188 -6.95 8.99 -12.97
C PHE A 188 -8.22 8.17 -12.69
N ARG A 189 -9.36 8.83 -12.49
CA ARG A 189 -10.66 8.19 -12.28
C ARG A 189 -11.15 7.42 -13.51
N ASN A 190 -10.66 7.73 -14.70
CA ASN A 190 -10.96 7.00 -15.93
C ASN A 190 -10.26 5.63 -15.99
N LEU A 191 -9.39 5.31 -15.02
CA LEU A 191 -8.77 3.99 -14.87
C LEU A 191 -9.70 2.96 -14.21
N VAL A 192 -10.84 3.39 -13.67
CA VAL A 192 -11.84 2.53 -13.04
C VAL A 192 -12.70 1.86 -14.11
N TYR A 193 -12.91 0.55 -14.01
CA TYR A 193 -13.69 -0.27 -14.95
C TYR A 193 -14.73 -1.15 -14.24
#